data_AF-A0A7C7EA35-F1
#
_entry.id   AF-A0A7C7EA35-F1
#
_cell.length_a   1.000
_cell.length_b   1.000
_cell.length_c   1.000
_cell.angle_alpha   90.00
_cell.angle_beta   90.00
_cell.angle_gamma   90.00
#
_symmetry.space_group_name_H-M   'P 1'
#
loop_
_entity.id
_entity.type
_entity.pdbx_description
1 polymer ?
#
loop_
_entity_poly.entity_id
_entity_poly.type
_entity_poly.pdbx_seq_one_letter_code
_entity_poly.pdbx_strand_id
1 'polypeptide(L)'
;MYNNDSVKELRVYGMATDPIYIGTGGYTIGRVDNTIVRDPITKLPKIPGSSLAGTWRYYAMLELISKIKNKQPAMNDIKSIDKNTLDEKIKTWIEKNPSKWNNNDWHFYYGNVTAKITCAGQDNTPQAEISNAPYATDDKGKTGHCGHCIICKGFGFSKKDLSWQGLIHFSDLNILFFPVFTRFGTKWITTKEILKHTKLYDEKIEGEIDEKL
;
A
#
# COMPACT_ATOMS: atom_id res chain seq x y z
N MET A 1 -3.37 20.08 22.67
CA MET A 1 -3.90 19.20 21.60
C MET A 1 -3.32 19.71 20.30
N TYR A 2 -2.36 18.99 19.69
CA TYR A 2 -1.80 19.39 18.40
C TYR A 2 -2.84 19.12 17.31
N ASN A 3 -3.29 20.17 16.63
CA ASN A 3 -4.07 20.02 15.39
C ASN A 3 -3.13 19.46 14.33
N ASN A 4 -3.31 18.19 14.00
CA ASN A 4 -2.52 17.44 13.03
C ASN A 4 -3.11 17.58 11.62
N ASP A 5 -3.29 18.81 11.12
CA ASP A 5 -3.83 19.05 9.75
C ASP A 5 -2.94 18.47 8.63
N SER A 6 -1.74 18.02 8.96
CA SER A 6 -0.78 17.39 8.04
C SER A 6 -0.97 15.87 7.86
N VAL A 7 -1.75 15.18 8.71
CA VAL A 7 -1.97 13.73 8.60
C VAL A 7 -3.45 13.41 8.52
N LYS A 8 -3.88 12.88 7.38
CA LYS A 8 -5.25 12.40 7.18
C LYS A 8 -5.37 10.92 7.56
N GLU A 9 -6.11 10.63 8.63
CA GLU A 9 -6.43 9.26 9.02
C GLU A 9 -7.53 8.69 8.12
N LEU A 10 -7.33 7.46 7.61
CA LEU A 10 -8.31 6.70 6.84
C LEU A 10 -8.55 5.37 7.54
N ARG A 11 -9.81 5.11 7.92
CA ARG A 11 -10.22 3.83 8.50
C ARG A 11 -10.55 2.85 7.39
N VAL A 12 -9.93 1.67 7.45
CA VAL A 12 -10.12 0.60 6.47
C VAL A 12 -10.73 -0.59 7.18
N TYR A 13 -11.82 -1.09 6.62
CA TYR A 13 -12.48 -2.32 7.06
C TYR A 13 -12.43 -3.31 5.89
N GLY A 14 -12.22 -4.59 6.22
CA GLY A 14 -12.18 -5.66 5.24
C GLY A 14 -12.85 -6.91 5.79
N MET A 15 -13.48 -7.68 4.90
CA MET A 15 -14.03 -8.99 5.20
C MET A 15 -13.28 -10.02 4.38
N ALA A 16 -12.79 -11.07 5.04
CA ALA A 16 -12.19 -12.19 4.36
C ALA A 16 -13.28 -12.98 3.61
N THR A 17 -13.14 -13.13 2.30
CA THR A 17 -13.97 -14.04 1.48
C THR A 17 -13.48 -15.49 1.61
N ASP A 18 -12.16 -15.65 1.70
CA ASP A 18 -11.45 -16.91 1.75
C ASP A 18 -10.54 -16.94 2.98
N PRO A 19 -10.11 -18.12 3.44
CA PRO A 19 -9.15 -18.23 4.54
C PRO A 19 -7.86 -17.45 4.27
N ILE A 20 -7.47 -16.58 5.21
CA ILE A 20 -6.25 -15.77 5.11
C ILE A 20 -5.14 -16.43 5.93
N TYR A 21 -4.01 -16.68 5.28
CA TYR A 21 -2.79 -17.14 5.95
C TYR A 21 -1.72 -16.06 5.90
N ILE A 22 -1.26 -15.63 7.08
CA ILE A 22 -0.14 -14.71 7.22
C ILE A 22 0.91 -15.31 8.15
N GLY A 23 1.99 -15.81 7.56
CA GLY A 23 3.00 -16.58 8.28
C GLY A 23 3.90 -15.73 9.18
N THR A 24 4.37 -16.32 10.28
CA THR A 24 5.34 -15.72 11.20
C THR A 24 6.79 -15.90 10.78
N GLY A 25 7.07 -16.64 9.70
CA GLY A 25 8.43 -16.91 9.23
C GLY A 25 9.14 -18.08 9.94
N GLY A 26 8.41 -18.96 10.64
CA GLY A 26 8.95 -20.21 11.20
C GLY A 26 9.67 -20.07 12.54
N TYR A 27 9.58 -18.92 13.21
CA TYR A 27 10.32 -18.67 14.46
C TYR A 27 9.67 -19.23 15.73
N THR A 28 8.42 -19.71 15.66
CA THR A 28 7.71 -20.22 16.83
C THR A 28 7.74 -21.75 16.87
N ILE A 29 8.51 -22.33 17.79
CA ILE A 29 8.36 -23.74 18.15
C ILE A 29 6.99 -23.87 18.82
N GLY A 30 6.07 -24.56 18.15
CA GLY A 30 4.70 -24.73 18.61
C GLY A 30 4.12 -26.02 18.07
N ARG A 31 2.88 -26.31 18.47
CA ARG A 31 2.14 -27.49 17.99
C ARG A 31 1.82 -27.46 16.49
N VAL A 32 1.88 -26.28 15.89
CA VAL A 32 1.60 -26.04 14.48
C VAL A 32 2.87 -25.48 13.86
N ASP A 33 3.36 -26.12 12.80
CA ASP A 33 4.63 -25.74 12.14
C ASP A 33 4.58 -24.32 11.58
N ASN A 34 3.47 -23.98 10.94
CA ASN A 34 3.26 -22.73 10.22
C ASN A 34 2.20 -21.88 10.91
N THR A 35 2.57 -21.22 12.00
CA THR A 35 1.65 -20.36 12.76
C THR A 35 1.33 -19.06 12.02
N ILE A 36 0.14 -18.53 12.29
CA ILE A 36 -0.27 -17.20 11.81
C ILE A 36 0.25 -16.09 12.74
N VAL A 37 0.45 -14.89 12.20
CA VAL A 37 0.85 -13.72 12.97
C VAL A 37 -0.22 -13.35 14.00
N ARG A 38 0.24 -13.05 15.21
CA ARG A 38 -0.57 -12.61 16.35
C ARG A 38 0.04 -11.40 17.00
N ASP A 39 -0.78 -10.59 17.64
CA ASP A 39 -0.32 -9.54 18.51
C ASP A 39 0.46 -10.15 19.72
N PRO A 40 1.65 -9.63 20.06
CA PRO A 40 2.48 -10.24 21.09
C PRO A 40 1.87 -10.18 22.50
N ILE A 41 1.00 -9.19 22.77
CA ILE A 41 0.39 -8.98 24.08
C ILE A 41 -0.94 -9.75 24.16
N THR A 42 -1.87 -9.44 23.25
CA THR A 42 -3.23 -10.00 23.30
C THR A 42 -3.32 -11.41 22.73
N LYS A 43 -2.30 -11.87 21.98
CA LYS A 43 -2.29 -13.13 21.23
C LYS A 43 -3.41 -13.25 20.19
N LEU A 44 -4.15 -12.17 19.90
CA LEU A 44 -5.16 -12.13 18.85
C LEU A 44 -4.48 -12.13 17.47
N PRO A 45 -5.03 -12.88 16.48
CA PRO A 45 -4.53 -12.79 15.11
C PRO A 45 -4.62 -11.36 14.57
N LYS A 46 -3.61 -10.96 13.80
CA LYS A 46 -3.55 -9.67 13.11
C LYS A 46 -2.87 -9.81 11.76
N ILE A 47 -3.12 -8.85 10.87
CA ILE A 47 -2.36 -8.70 9.62
C ILE A 47 -1.40 -7.52 9.84
N PRO A 48 -0.07 -7.74 9.82
CA PRO A 48 0.89 -6.66 9.92
C PRO A 48 0.69 -5.57 8.88
N GLY A 49 0.85 -4.31 9.29
CA GLY A 49 0.78 -3.14 8.40
C GLY A 49 1.79 -3.23 7.27
N SER A 50 2.97 -3.83 7.51
CA SER A 50 3.99 -4.06 6.47
C SER A 50 3.54 -5.03 5.38
N SER A 51 2.82 -6.10 5.74
CA SER A 51 2.28 -7.07 4.79
C SER A 51 1.12 -6.48 3.99
N LEU A 52 0.25 -5.69 4.64
CA LEU A 52 -0.78 -4.92 3.95
C LEU A 52 -0.13 -3.92 2.99
N ALA A 53 0.88 -3.17 3.42
CA ALA A 53 1.57 -2.17 2.62
C ALA A 53 2.16 -2.77 1.35
N GLY A 54 2.84 -3.92 1.44
CA GLY A 54 3.39 -4.61 0.27
C GLY A 54 2.32 -5.05 -0.72
N THR A 55 1.23 -5.64 -0.22
CA THR A 55 0.09 -6.08 -1.04
C THR A 55 -0.57 -4.90 -1.73
N TRP A 56 -0.86 -3.83 -0.99
CA TRP A 56 -1.51 -2.64 -1.50
C TRP A 56 -0.62 -1.91 -2.51
N ARG A 57 0.70 -1.84 -2.28
CA ARG A 57 1.68 -1.28 -3.23
C ARG A 57 1.56 -1.97 -4.59
N TYR A 58 1.45 -3.29 -4.61
CA TYR A 58 1.32 -4.07 -5.82
C TYR A 58 0.00 -3.81 -6.55
N TYR A 59 -1.14 -3.92 -5.85
CA TYR A 59 -2.44 -3.68 -6.48
C TYR A 59 -2.64 -2.23 -6.93
N ALA A 60 -2.14 -1.24 -6.18
CA ALA A 60 -2.16 0.16 -6.60
C ALA A 60 -1.34 0.40 -7.87
N MET A 61 -0.21 -0.30 -8.01
CA MET A 61 0.59 -0.25 -9.24
C MET A 61 -0.12 -0.92 -10.42
N LEU A 62 -0.77 -2.06 -10.20
CA LEU A 62 -1.56 -2.73 -11.25
C LEU A 62 -2.67 -1.83 -11.76
N GLU A 63 -3.44 -1.21 -10.85
CA GLU A 63 -4.49 -0.26 -11.19
C GLU A 63 -3.93 0.96 -11.93
N LEU A 64 -2.79 1.49 -11.47
CA LEU A 64 -2.11 2.59 -12.15
C LEU A 64 -1.73 2.21 -13.59
N ILE A 65 -1.01 1.10 -13.78
CA ILE A 65 -0.58 0.63 -15.10
C ILE A 65 -1.78 0.36 -16.01
N SER A 66 -2.85 -0.25 -15.50
CA SER A 66 -4.08 -0.49 -16.26
C SER A 66 -4.61 0.80 -16.91
N LYS A 67 -4.58 1.93 -16.19
CA LYS A 67 -5.06 3.23 -16.68
C LYS A 67 -4.09 3.94 -17.62
N ILE A 68 -2.77 3.77 -17.44
CA ILE A 68 -1.75 4.59 -18.13
C ILE A 68 -0.98 3.86 -19.22
N LYS A 69 -1.03 2.52 -19.31
CA LYS A 69 -0.18 1.72 -20.21
C LYS A 69 -0.21 2.18 -21.66
N ASN A 70 -1.38 2.57 -22.18
CA ASN A 70 -1.54 3.02 -23.57
C ASN A 70 -1.18 4.50 -23.79
N LYS A 71 -0.92 5.24 -22.71
CA LYS A 71 -0.61 6.67 -22.72
C LYS A 71 0.87 6.95 -22.44
N GLN A 72 1.55 6.01 -21.78
CA GLN A 72 2.96 6.15 -21.43
C GLN A 72 3.86 6.23 -22.68
N PRO A 73 4.93 7.03 -22.63
CA PRO A 73 5.93 7.07 -23.69
C PRO A 73 6.83 5.83 -23.67
N ALA A 74 7.55 5.62 -24.78
CA ALA A 74 8.71 4.76 -24.72
C ALA A 74 9.79 5.42 -23.86
N MET A 75 10.55 4.61 -23.13
CA MET A 75 11.55 5.16 -22.20
C MET A 75 12.67 5.93 -22.94
N ASN A 76 12.94 5.55 -24.20
CA ASN A 76 13.90 6.25 -25.05
C ASN A 76 13.44 7.67 -25.40
N ASP A 77 12.13 7.89 -25.58
CA ASP A 77 11.57 9.20 -25.90
C ASP A 77 11.84 10.20 -24.76
N ILE A 78 11.72 9.74 -23.51
CA ILE A 78 12.06 10.55 -22.34
C ILE A 78 13.58 10.75 -22.25
N LYS A 79 14.37 9.70 -22.45
CA LYS A 79 15.83 9.75 -22.34
C LYS A 79 16.45 10.76 -23.32
N SER A 80 15.93 10.81 -24.55
CA SER A 80 16.42 11.69 -25.63
C SER A 80 16.13 13.18 -25.43
N ILE A 81 15.28 13.55 -24.47
CA ILE A 81 15.00 14.96 -24.19
C ILE A 81 16.25 15.62 -23.59
N ASP A 82 16.68 16.71 -24.21
CA ASP A 82 17.83 17.51 -23.81
C ASP A 82 17.49 18.40 -22.60
N LYS A 83 17.50 17.78 -21.41
CA LYS A 83 17.33 18.41 -20.09
C LYS A 83 18.22 17.70 -19.07
N ASN A 84 18.54 18.40 -17.99
CA ASN A 84 19.50 17.93 -17.00
C ASN A 84 18.88 16.93 -16.03
N THR A 85 17.62 17.15 -15.62
CA THR A 85 16.94 16.30 -14.64
C THR A 85 15.83 15.47 -15.28
N LEU A 86 15.53 14.31 -14.68
CA LEU A 86 14.42 13.48 -15.14
C LEU A 86 13.07 14.21 -15.01
N ASP A 87 12.87 15.00 -13.95
CA ASP A 87 11.65 15.77 -13.74
C ASP A 87 11.42 16.80 -14.86
N GLU A 88 12.47 17.50 -15.29
CA GLU A 88 12.38 18.42 -16.44
C GLU A 88 12.08 17.67 -17.74
N LYS A 89 12.68 16.49 -17.96
CA LYS A 89 12.40 15.65 -19.13
C LYS A 89 10.93 15.22 -19.15
N ILE A 90 10.40 14.77 -18.02
CA ILE A 90 8.98 14.37 -17.86
C ILE A 90 8.06 15.56 -18.15
N LYS A 91 8.31 16.73 -17.54
CA LYS A 91 7.48 17.93 -17.75
C LYS A 91 7.50 18.37 -19.21
N THR A 92 8.67 18.41 -19.83
CA THR A 92 8.83 18.75 -21.26
C THR A 92 8.08 17.77 -22.15
N TRP A 93 8.07 16.48 -21.81
CA TRP A 93 7.31 15.48 -22.56
C TRP A 93 5.79 15.68 -22.42
N ILE A 94 5.31 15.96 -21.22
CA ILE A 94 3.89 16.24 -20.93
C ILE A 94 3.42 17.46 -21.72
N GLU A 95 4.19 18.55 -21.70
CA GLU A 95 3.90 19.79 -22.44
C GLU A 95 3.81 19.55 -23.96
N LYS A 96 4.66 18.67 -24.50
CA LYS A 96 4.62 18.27 -25.91
C LYS A 96 3.47 17.31 -26.26
N ASN A 97 2.87 16.65 -25.27
CA ASN A 97 1.86 15.61 -25.47
C ASN A 97 0.59 15.85 -24.62
N PRO A 98 -0.05 17.03 -24.71
CA PRO A 98 -1.18 17.37 -23.84
C PRO A 98 -2.38 16.42 -24.04
N SER A 99 -2.57 15.86 -25.24
CA SER A 99 -3.64 14.88 -25.49
C SER A 99 -3.44 13.55 -24.74
N LYS A 100 -2.20 13.20 -24.38
CA LYS A 100 -1.89 11.97 -23.64
C LYS A 100 -1.89 12.17 -22.14
N TRP A 101 -1.56 13.38 -21.67
CA TRP A 101 -1.22 13.62 -20.28
C TRP A 101 -1.69 15.00 -19.78
N ASN A 102 -3.00 15.25 -19.83
CA ASN A 102 -3.59 16.50 -19.33
C ASN A 102 -4.94 16.22 -18.67
N ASN A 103 -4.91 15.88 -17.37
CA ASN A 103 -6.08 15.71 -16.52
C ASN A 103 -5.62 15.74 -15.05
N ASN A 104 -6.50 16.15 -14.14
CA ASN A 104 -6.27 16.26 -12.70
C ASN A 104 -6.46 14.94 -11.93
N ASP A 105 -6.83 13.83 -12.59
CA ASP A 105 -6.92 12.54 -11.92
C ASP A 105 -5.55 12.06 -11.42
N TRP A 106 -5.55 11.35 -10.28
CA TRP A 106 -4.34 10.86 -9.61
C TRP A 106 -3.39 10.04 -10.51
N HIS A 107 -3.93 9.32 -11.50
CA HIS A 107 -3.14 8.48 -12.40
C HIS A 107 -2.32 9.30 -13.40
N PHE A 108 -2.65 10.59 -13.61
CA PHE A 108 -1.87 11.54 -14.40
C PHE A 108 -0.86 12.34 -13.58
N TYR A 109 -0.64 12.01 -12.31
CA TYR A 109 0.50 12.56 -11.57
C TYR A 109 1.78 12.45 -12.40
N TYR A 110 2.53 13.55 -12.55
CA TYR A 110 3.60 13.67 -13.56
C TYR A 110 4.61 12.52 -13.51
N GLY A 111 5.01 12.09 -12.31
CA GLY A 111 5.97 11.00 -12.15
C GLY A 111 5.45 9.63 -12.60
N ASN A 112 4.15 9.46 -12.83
CA ASN A 112 3.60 8.22 -13.34
C ASN A 112 3.98 7.96 -14.81
N VAL A 113 4.44 8.97 -15.54
CA VAL A 113 5.00 8.83 -16.90
C VAL A 113 6.10 7.76 -16.93
N THR A 114 6.90 7.66 -15.86
CA THR A 114 8.02 6.70 -15.76
C THR A 114 7.70 5.47 -14.91
N ALA A 115 6.46 5.33 -14.44
CA ALA A 115 6.05 4.21 -13.61
C ALA A 115 6.15 2.88 -14.37
N LYS A 116 6.81 1.90 -13.77
CA LYS A 116 6.88 0.52 -14.28
C LYS A 116 6.41 -0.45 -13.21
N ILE A 117 5.93 -1.62 -13.62
CA ILE A 117 5.47 -2.66 -12.67
C ILE A 117 6.53 -3.00 -11.61
N THR A 118 7.82 -2.82 -11.93
CA THR A 118 8.94 -3.01 -11.01
C THR A 118 8.93 -2.03 -9.83
N CYS A 119 8.21 -0.91 -9.91
CA CYS A 119 8.04 0.04 -8.79
C CYS A 119 7.22 -0.56 -7.64
N ALA A 120 6.47 -1.64 -7.87
CA ALA A 120 5.71 -2.31 -6.84
C ALA A 120 6.48 -3.36 -6.04
N GLY A 121 7.54 -3.93 -6.63
CA GLY A 121 8.29 -5.04 -6.05
C GLY A 121 9.50 -4.60 -5.27
N GLN A 122 10.43 -5.53 -5.06
CA GLN A 122 11.78 -5.19 -4.63
C GLN A 122 12.48 -4.33 -5.70
N ASP A 123 13.37 -3.45 -5.26
CA ASP A 123 14.18 -2.69 -6.19
C ASP A 123 15.24 -3.60 -6.81
N ASN A 124 15.17 -3.82 -8.13
CA ASN A 124 16.14 -4.64 -8.86
C ASN A 124 17.49 -3.92 -9.06
N THR A 125 17.54 -2.61 -8.83
CA THR A 125 18.74 -1.77 -9.03
C THR A 125 18.93 -0.80 -7.86
N PRO A 126 19.09 -1.30 -6.62
CA PRO A 126 19.20 -0.44 -5.44
C PRO A 126 20.52 0.35 -5.43
N GLN A 127 21.56 -0.18 -6.07
CA GLN A 127 22.88 0.45 -6.16
C GLN A 127 22.97 1.51 -7.27
N ALA A 128 21.93 1.65 -8.10
CA ALA A 128 21.88 2.73 -9.07
C ALA A 128 21.62 4.06 -8.37
N GLU A 129 22.24 5.11 -8.88
CA GLU A 129 21.93 6.49 -8.46
C GLU A 129 20.55 6.91 -9.00
N ILE A 130 19.87 7.82 -8.30
CA ILE A 130 18.53 8.28 -8.66
C ILE A 130 18.49 8.89 -10.07
N SER A 131 19.59 9.53 -10.49
CA SER A 131 19.77 10.11 -11.83
C SER A 131 19.65 9.06 -12.95
N ASN A 132 20.00 7.81 -12.66
CA ASN A 132 19.91 6.69 -13.59
C ASN A 132 18.61 5.88 -13.43
N ALA A 133 17.74 6.19 -12.48
CA ALA A 133 16.42 5.58 -12.38
C ALA A 133 15.41 6.35 -13.25
N PRO A 134 14.55 5.70 -14.05
CA PRO A 134 14.29 4.26 -14.16
C PRO A 134 15.10 3.56 -15.28
N TYR A 135 16.19 4.14 -15.76
CA TYR A 135 16.95 3.61 -16.89
C TYR A 135 17.86 2.43 -16.54
N ALA A 136 18.36 2.38 -15.31
CA ALA A 136 19.15 1.29 -14.79
C ALA A 136 18.36 -0.02 -14.79
N THR A 137 19.03 -1.09 -15.22
CA THR A 137 18.49 -2.44 -15.25
C THR A 137 19.42 -3.41 -14.53
N ASP A 138 18.85 -4.46 -13.95
CA ASP A 138 19.61 -5.63 -13.49
C ASP A 138 20.09 -6.48 -14.68
N ASP A 139 20.77 -7.57 -14.35
CA ASP A 139 21.32 -8.58 -15.28
C ASP A 139 20.23 -9.23 -16.16
N LYS A 140 18.97 -9.12 -15.75
CA LYS A 140 17.78 -9.66 -16.42
C LYS A 140 17.01 -8.58 -17.18
N GLY A 141 17.54 -7.37 -17.30
CA GLY A 141 16.91 -6.24 -17.98
C GLY A 141 15.76 -5.61 -17.19
N LYS A 142 15.55 -5.96 -15.92
CA LYS A 142 14.48 -5.42 -15.08
C LYS A 142 14.93 -4.13 -14.42
N THR A 143 14.10 -3.11 -14.54
CA THR A 143 14.34 -1.82 -13.88
C THR A 143 14.05 -1.88 -12.39
N GLY A 144 14.61 -0.94 -11.63
CA GLY A 144 14.27 -0.73 -10.23
C GLY A 144 13.03 0.11 -9.96
N HIS A 145 12.98 0.68 -8.76
CA HIS A 145 12.06 1.78 -8.43
C HIS A 145 12.46 3.02 -9.22
N CYS A 146 11.49 3.69 -9.84
CA CYS A 146 11.77 4.91 -10.60
C CYS A 146 12.06 6.12 -9.70
N GLY A 147 11.56 6.12 -8.45
CA GLY A 147 11.73 7.22 -7.49
C GLY A 147 10.84 8.45 -7.70
N HIS A 148 10.11 8.49 -8.83
CA HIS A 148 9.33 9.65 -9.24
C HIS A 148 7.83 9.40 -9.25
N CYS A 149 7.36 8.17 -9.52
CA CYS A 149 5.93 7.87 -9.58
C CYS A 149 5.23 7.94 -8.22
N ILE A 150 3.89 8.04 -8.26
CA ILE A 150 3.06 8.13 -7.06
C ILE A 150 3.24 6.91 -6.13
N ILE A 151 3.55 5.74 -6.68
CA ILE A 151 3.82 4.52 -5.90
C ILE A 151 5.13 4.65 -5.12
N CYS A 152 6.22 5.12 -5.76
CA CYS A 152 7.49 5.35 -5.08
C CYS A 152 7.38 6.45 -4.02
N LYS A 153 6.66 7.54 -4.30
CA LYS A 153 6.46 8.62 -3.32
C LYS A 153 5.55 8.20 -2.17
N GLY A 154 4.51 7.43 -2.45
CA GLY A 154 3.54 6.95 -1.47
C GLY A 154 4.12 5.87 -0.55
N PHE A 155 4.75 4.84 -1.11
CA PHE A 155 5.24 3.67 -0.36
C PHE A 155 6.73 3.74 0.01
N GLY A 156 7.47 4.72 -0.49
CA GLY A 156 8.89 4.87 -0.26
C GLY A 156 9.76 4.04 -1.21
N PHE A 157 11.02 4.47 -1.33
CA PHE A 157 12.06 3.80 -2.12
C PHE A 157 13.44 4.13 -1.55
N SER A 158 14.44 3.36 -1.95
CA SER A 158 15.84 3.61 -1.59
C SER A 158 16.72 3.36 -2.81
N LYS A 159 17.61 4.32 -3.07
CA LYS A 159 18.69 4.31 -4.07
C LYS A 159 20.00 4.59 -3.36
N LYS A 160 21.11 4.37 -4.07
CA LYS A 160 22.48 4.55 -3.54
C LYS A 160 22.70 5.93 -2.91
N ASP A 161 22.16 6.99 -3.54
CA ASP A 161 22.39 8.39 -3.19
C ASP A 161 21.16 9.08 -2.58
N LEU A 162 19.98 8.43 -2.60
CA LEU A 162 18.74 9.00 -2.08
C LEU A 162 17.82 7.93 -1.50
N SER A 163 17.33 8.17 -0.29
CA SER A 163 16.23 7.39 0.30
C SER A 163 15.03 8.28 0.60
N TRP A 164 13.83 7.79 0.32
CA TRP A 164 12.59 8.51 0.51
C TRP A 164 11.65 7.73 1.42
N GLN A 165 11.26 8.34 2.54
CA GLN A 165 10.24 7.79 3.42
C GLN A 165 8.86 7.91 2.76
N GLY A 166 8.14 6.80 2.66
CA GLY A 166 6.79 6.80 2.08
C GLY A 166 5.84 7.75 2.81
N LEU A 167 5.00 8.43 2.05
CA LEU A 167 3.96 9.33 2.59
C LEU A 167 2.76 8.59 3.19
N ILE A 168 2.64 7.28 2.95
CA ILE A 168 1.56 6.44 3.43
C ILE A 168 2.07 5.57 4.59
N HIS A 169 1.38 5.63 5.72
CA HIS A 169 1.63 4.78 6.87
C HIS A 169 0.51 3.75 7.02
N PHE A 170 0.88 2.48 7.21
CA PHE A 170 -0.07 1.38 7.44
C PHE A 170 0.06 0.89 8.88
N SER A 171 -1.05 0.95 9.63
CA SER A 171 -1.17 0.25 10.90
C SER A 171 -1.52 -1.23 10.67
N ASP A 172 -1.31 -2.05 11.69
CA ASP A 172 -1.78 -3.43 11.67
C ASP A 172 -3.32 -3.50 11.55
N LEU A 173 -3.83 -4.47 10.79
CA LEU A 173 -5.27 -4.78 10.83
C LEU A 173 -5.54 -5.75 11.98
N ASN A 174 -6.40 -5.30 12.89
CA ASN A 174 -6.87 -6.09 14.01
C ASN A 174 -8.23 -6.71 13.69
N ILE A 175 -8.51 -7.86 14.30
CA ILE A 175 -9.84 -8.50 14.18
C ILE A 175 -10.89 -7.58 14.78
N LEU A 176 -11.96 -7.35 14.01
CA LEU A 176 -13.17 -6.67 14.48
C LEU A 176 -14.27 -7.67 14.82
N PHE A 177 -14.54 -8.62 13.91
CA PHE A 177 -15.48 -9.72 14.12
C PHE A 177 -14.84 -11.04 13.71
N PHE A 178 -15.08 -12.09 14.49
CA PHE A 178 -14.62 -13.44 14.19
C PHE A 178 -15.81 -14.39 13.96
N PRO A 179 -15.87 -15.12 12.83
CA PRO A 179 -16.97 -16.04 12.55
C PRO A 179 -16.82 -17.33 13.36
N VAL A 180 -17.88 -17.73 14.08
CA VAL A 180 -17.96 -18.99 14.82
C VAL A 180 -19.19 -19.77 14.39
N PHE A 181 -18.98 -21.04 14.03
CA PHE A 181 -20.07 -21.94 13.67
C PHE A 181 -20.83 -22.37 14.92
N THR A 182 -22.16 -22.21 14.88
CA THR A 182 -23.07 -22.63 15.94
C THR A 182 -24.16 -23.54 15.38
N ARG A 183 -24.97 -24.14 16.25
CA ARG A 183 -26.15 -24.93 15.84
C ARG A 183 -27.18 -24.12 15.05
N PHE A 184 -27.12 -22.79 15.10
CA PHE A 184 -28.01 -21.87 14.40
C PHE A 184 -27.32 -21.16 13.22
N GLY A 185 -26.21 -21.71 12.72
CA GLY A 185 -25.39 -21.11 11.66
C GLY A 185 -24.23 -20.27 12.20
N THR A 186 -23.56 -19.55 11.31
CA THR A 186 -22.41 -18.71 11.65
C THR A 186 -22.85 -17.49 12.45
N LYS A 187 -22.22 -17.28 13.61
CA LYS A 187 -22.36 -16.07 14.42
C LYS A 187 -21.05 -15.30 14.40
N TRP A 188 -21.13 -13.98 14.27
CA TRP A 188 -19.98 -13.09 14.28
C TRP A 188 -19.74 -12.57 15.69
N ILE A 189 -18.61 -12.95 16.29
CA ILE A 189 -18.29 -12.66 17.68
C ILE A 189 -17.30 -11.49 17.75
N THR A 190 -17.51 -10.59 18.70
CA THR A 190 -16.61 -9.50 19.07
C THR A 190 -16.69 -9.24 20.58
N THR A 191 -15.90 -8.30 21.10
CA THR A 191 -15.95 -7.86 22.50
C THR A 191 -16.30 -6.38 22.60
N LYS A 192 -16.88 -5.97 23.75
CA LYS A 192 -17.15 -4.56 24.06
C LYS A 192 -15.90 -3.69 23.91
N GLU A 193 -14.75 -4.21 24.35
CA GLU A 193 -13.44 -3.55 24.24
C GLU A 193 -13.07 -3.22 22.78
N ILE A 194 -13.20 -4.18 21.86
CA ILE A 194 -12.89 -3.99 20.42
C ILE A 194 -13.81 -2.92 19.81
N LEU A 195 -15.10 -2.95 20.14
CA LEU A 195 -16.07 -1.97 19.64
C LEU A 195 -15.75 -0.55 20.16
N LYS A 196 -15.36 -0.43 21.43
CA LYS A 196 -14.91 0.84 22.02
C LYS A 196 -13.66 1.39 21.33
N HIS A 197 -12.64 0.54 21.13
CA HIS A 197 -11.41 0.93 20.42
C HIS A 197 -11.66 1.40 18.98
N THR A 198 -12.63 0.80 18.29
CA THR A 198 -12.98 1.16 16.91
C THR A 198 -13.98 2.32 16.81
N LYS A 199 -14.44 2.87 17.95
CA LYS A 199 -15.50 3.89 18.04
C LYS A 199 -16.80 3.44 17.36
N LEU A 200 -17.07 2.14 17.40
CA LEU A 200 -18.31 1.51 16.93
C LEU A 200 -19.24 1.15 18.10
N TYR A 201 -18.82 1.41 19.33
CA TYR A 201 -19.63 1.29 20.53
C TYR A 201 -20.21 2.65 20.93
N ASP A 202 -21.52 2.75 21.03
CA ASP A 202 -22.21 3.90 21.62
C ASP A 202 -22.84 3.46 22.95
N GLU A 203 -22.54 4.17 24.04
CA GLU A 203 -23.01 3.83 25.39
C GLU A 203 -24.53 4.04 25.56
N LYS A 204 -25.18 4.71 24.60
CA LYS A 204 -26.61 5.03 24.67
C LYS A 204 -27.57 3.85 24.48
N ILE A 205 -27.09 2.66 24.11
CA ILE A 205 -27.95 1.50 23.80
C ILE A 205 -28.18 0.59 25.02
N GLU A 206 -27.42 0.73 26.11
CA GLU A 206 -27.60 -0.10 27.32
C GLU A 206 -28.88 0.25 28.13
N GLY A 207 -29.64 1.28 27.76
CA GLY A 207 -30.85 1.72 28.49
C GLY A 207 -32.20 1.18 28.02
N GLU A 208 -32.29 0.51 26.86
CA GLU A 208 -33.60 0.12 26.27
C GLU A 208 -33.86 -1.40 26.21
N ILE A 209 -32.88 -2.24 26.55
CA ILE A 209 -33.00 -3.70 26.34
C ILE A 209 -33.36 -4.46 27.63
N ASP A 210 -33.24 -3.85 28.81
CA ASP A 210 -33.47 -4.53 30.11
C ASP A 210 -34.92 -4.44 30.65
N GLU A 211 -35.88 -3.94 29.86
CA GLU A 211 -37.30 -3.88 30.28
C GLU A 211 -38.25 -4.86 29.58
N LYS A 212 -37.78 -5.71 28.66
CA LYS A 212 -38.65 -6.76 28.07
C LYS A 212 -37.88 -8.05 27.75
N LEU A 213 -37.73 -8.90 28.77
CA LEU A 213 -38.07 -10.34 28.76
C LEU A 213 -37.80 -10.98 30.13
#